data_AF-A0A9D6Y081-F1
#
_entry.id   AF-A0A9D6Y081-F1
#
_cell.length_a   1.000
_cell.length_b   1.000
_cell.length_c   1.000
_cell.angle_alpha   90.00
_cell.angle_beta   90.00
_cell.angle_gamma   90.00
#
_symmetry.space_group_name_H-M   'P 1'
#
loop_
_entity.id
_entity.type
_entity.pdbx_description
1 polymer ?
#
loop_
_entity_poly.entity_id
_entity_poly.type
_entity_poly.pdbx_seq_one_letter_code
_entity_poly.pdbx_strand_id
1 'polypeptide(L)' 'IIAGMEKTIQSKVVTYDFARLMEGAKEVKCSEFGTALIETMARL' A
#
# COMPACT_ATOMS: atom_id res chain seq x y z
N ILE A 1 3.18 -8.04 -10.09
CA ILE A 1 2.45 -6.77 -9.87
C ILE A 1 1.20 -6.98 -9.03
N ILE A 2 0.20 -7.75 -9.48
CA ILE A 2 -1.09 -7.95 -8.77
C ILE A 2 -0.87 -8.41 -7.32
N ALA A 3 -0.16 -9.51 -7.09
CA ALA A 3 0.10 -10.03 -5.74
C ALA A 3 0.86 -9.03 -4.85
N GLY A 4 1.76 -8.23 -5.43
CA GLY A 4 2.48 -7.18 -4.69
C GLY A 4 1.55 -6.05 -4.28
N MET A 5 0.64 -5.64 -5.17
CA MET A 5 -0.36 -4.62 -4.88
C MET A 5 -1.35 -5.09 -3.81
N GLU A 6 -1.86 -6.33 -3.91
CA GLU A 6 -2.73 -6.93 -2.90
C GLU A 6 -2.07 -6.95 -1.52
N LYS A 7 -0.81 -7.41 -1.44
CA LYS A 7 -0.06 -7.48 -0.18
C LYS A 7 0.24 -6.10 0.42
N THR A 8 0.54 -5.10 -0.41
CA THR A 8 0.72 -3.71 0.06
C THR A 8 -0.59 -3.09 0.57
N ILE A 9 -1.73 -3.37 -0.07
CA ILE A 9 -3.03 -2.89 0.42
C ILE A 9 -3.41 -3.60 1.73
N GLN A 10 -3.17 -4.91 1.82
CA GLN A 10 -3.43 -5.69 3.05
C GLN A 10 -2.59 -5.25 4.24
N SER A 11 -1.39 -4.69 4.02
CA SER A 11 -0.58 -4.10 5.10
C SER A 11 -1.11 -2.75 5.60
N LYS A 12 -2.22 -2.26 5.02
CA LYS A 12 -2.88 -0.99 5.33
C LYS A 12 -1.99 0.25 5.12
N VAL A 13 -0.95 0.14 4.30
CA VAL A 13 -0.14 1.29 3.84
C VAL A 13 -0.68 1.72 2.48
N VAL A 14 -1.52 2.76 2.46
CA VAL A 14 -2.33 3.10 1.29
C VAL A 14 -2.48 4.61 1.12
N THR A 15 -2.89 5.06 -0.07
CA THR A 15 -3.24 6.47 -0.30
C THR A 15 -4.59 6.84 0.35
N TYR A 16 -4.89 8.14 0.42
CA TYR A 16 -6.12 8.69 1.00
C TYR A 16 -7.41 7.99 0.53
N ASP A 17 -7.48 7.60 -0.75
CA ASP A 17 -8.67 6.97 -1.33
C ASP A 17 -9.08 5.67 -0.64
N PHE A 18 -8.09 4.88 -0.22
CA PHE A 18 -8.32 3.68 0.57
C PHE A 18 -8.39 3.98 2.06
N ALA A 19 -7.52 4.88 2.55
CA ALA A 19 -7.40 5.16 3.99
C ALA A 19 -8.74 5.63 4.60
N ARG A 20 -9.51 6.46 3.89
CA ARG A 20 -10.83 6.93 4.36
C ARG A 20 -11.88 5.82 4.51
N LEU A 21 -11.64 4.65 3.93
CA LEU A 21 -12.51 3.48 3.97
C LEU A 21 -11.95 2.34 4.84
N MET A 22 -10.80 2.54 5.48
CA MET A 22 -10.05 1.49 6.18
C MET A 22 -9.66 1.93 7.59
N GLU A 23 -10.25 1.31 8.60
CA GLU A 23 -9.88 1.56 9.99
C GLU A 23 -8.41 1.17 10.26
N GLY A 24 -7.68 2.09 10.89
CA GLY A 24 -6.28 1.91 11.24
C GLY A 24 -5.32 1.91 10.04
N ALA A 25 -5.74 2.44 8.89
CA ALA A 25 -4.84 2.61 7.76
C ALA A 25 -3.80 3.69 8.00
N LYS A 26 -2.58 3.44 7.50
CA LYS A 26 -1.55 4.45 7.36
C LYS A 26 -1.70 5.12 5.99
N GLU A 27 -2.25 6.33 5.99
CA GLU A 27 -2.31 7.16 4.81
C GLU A 27 -0.89 7.61 4.39
N VAL A 28 -0.56 7.44 3.11
CA VAL A 28 0.72 7.85 2.52
C VAL A 28 0.51 8.56 1.18
N LYS A 29 1.53 9.29 0.71
CA LYS A 29 1.53 9.91 -0.62
C LYS A 29 1.66 8.85 -1.72
N CYS A 30 1.28 9.20 -2.95
CA CYS A 30 1.39 8.28 -4.11
C CYS A 30 2.82 7.75 -4.32
N SER A 31 3.84 8.59 -4.17
CA SER A 31 5.24 8.17 -4.30
C SER A 31 5.66 7.18 -3.19
N GLU A 32 5.21 7.41 -1.96
CA GLU A 32 5.48 6.53 -0.82
C GLU A 32 4.75 5.19 -0.95
N PHE A 33 3.52 5.19 -1.46
CA PHE A 33 2.81 3.97 -1.84
C PHE A 33 3.56 3.20 -2.94
N GLY A 34 4.09 3.90 -3.94
CA GLY A 34 4.95 3.33 -4.98
C GLY A 34 6.20 2.67 -4.41
N THR A 35 6.89 3.35 -3.48
CA THR A 35 8.03 2.77 -2.76
C THR A 35 7.64 1.51 -1.98
N ALA A 36 6.54 1.55 -1.23
CA ALA A 36 6.03 0.39 -0.49
C ALA A 36 5.70 -0.78 -1.43
N LEU A 37 5.13 -0.50 -2.61
CA LEU A 37 4.84 -1.51 -3.63
C LEU A 37 6.12 -2.16 -4.17
N ILE A 38 7.13 -1.36 -4.52
CA ILE A 38 8.43 -1.88 -5.01
C ILE A 38 9.10 -2.75 -3.95
N GLU A 39 9.12 -2.30 -2.69
CA GLU A 39 9.66 -3.07 -1.58
C GLU A 39 8.92 -4.39 -1.36
N THR A 40 7.58 -4.39 -1.42
CA THR A 40 6.78 -5.61 -1.29
C THR A 40 7.08 -6.58 -2.43
N MET A 41 7.19 -6.08 -3.67
CA MET A 41 7.51 -6.91 -4.84
C MET A 41 8.90 -7.54 -4.77
N ALA A 42 9.89 -6.84 -4.19
CA ALA A 42 11.25 -7.37 -4.02
C ALA A 42 11.36 -8.46 -2.93
N ARG A 43 10.34 -8.59 -2.06
CA ARG A 43 10.27 -9.55 -0.95
C ARG A 43 9.28 -10.71 -1.21
N LEU A 44 8.75 -10.81 -2.43
CA LEU A 44 7.97 -11.96 -2.91
C LEU A 44 8.91 -12.98 -3.54
#